data_AF-A0A2V7E7W5-F1
#
_entry.id   AF-A0A2V7E7W5-F1
#
_cell.length_a   1.000
_cell.length_b   1.000
_cell.length_c   1.000
_cell.angle_alpha   90.00
_cell.angle_beta   90.00
_cell.angle_gamma   90.00
#
_symmetry.space_group_name_H-M   'P 1'
#
loop_
_entity.id
_entity.type
_entity.pdbx_description
1 polymer ?
#
loop_
_entity_poly.entity_id
_entity_poly.type
_entity_poly.pdbx_seq_one_letter_code
_entity_poly.pdbx_strand_id
1 'polypeptide(L)' 'MFIAFVVAALGGCQTPISRQVWVRDGANNADVKRDTYECRREATFVNWRRMNWRWSDPDADSNLYRLCMEARGWTRAE' A
#
# COMPACT_ATOMS: atom_id res chain seq x y z
N MET A 1 20.97 14.82 -29.23
CA MET A 1 19.81 14.74 -30.13
C MET A 1 19.21 13.34 -29.98
N PHE A 2 18.01 13.26 -29.38
CA PHE A 2 17.02 12.14 -29.38
C PHE A 2 17.40 10.81 -28.67
N ILE A 3 16.61 10.16 -27.79
CA ILE A 3 15.18 10.22 -27.43
C ILE A 3 14.96 9.79 -25.96
N ALA A 4 13.97 10.40 -25.32
CA ALA A 4 13.42 10.07 -24.00
C ALA A 4 12.86 8.64 -23.90
N PHE A 5 13.14 7.95 -22.79
CA PHE A 5 12.27 6.86 -22.33
C PHE A 5 11.26 7.43 -21.34
N VAL A 6 10.18 7.94 -21.90
CA VAL A 6 8.93 8.21 -21.17
C VAL A 6 8.39 6.85 -20.74
N VAL A 7 8.62 6.45 -19.49
CA VAL A 7 7.85 5.37 -18.88
C VAL A 7 6.48 5.95 -18.54
N ALA A 8 5.61 5.94 -19.54
CA ALA A 8 4.18 6.14 -19.39
C ALA A 8 3.62 4.94 -18.62
N ALA A 9 3.56 5.05 -17.30
CA ALA A 9 2.73 4.19 -16.45
C ALA A 9 1.61 5.03 -15.79
N LEU A 10 0.91 5.81 -16.61
CA LEU A 10 -0.41 6.33 -16.27
C LEU A 10 -1.45 5.26 -16.65
N GLY A 11 -1.63 4.31 -15.74
CA GLY A 11 -2.63 3.24 -15.84
C GLY A 11 -3.04 2.81 -14.44
N GLY A 12 -3.81 3.67 -13.76
CA GLY A 12 -4.25 3.51 -12.38
C GLY A 12 -5.25 2.39 -12.18
N CYS A 13 -4.84 1.14 -12.32
CA CYS A 13 -5.49 0.05 -11.62
C CYS A 13 -4.96 0.05 -10.18
N GLN A 14 -5.71 0.63 -9.26
CA GLN A 14 -5.48 0.46 -7.83
C GLN A 14 -5.55 -1.05 -7.55
N THR A 15 -4.40 -1.72 -7.47
CA THR A 15 -4.36 -3.14 -7.14
C THR A 15 -4.93 -3.31 -5.73
N PRO A 16 -5.95 -4.16 -5.55
CA PRO A 16 -6.53 -4.37 -4.23
C PRO A 16 -5.42 -4.87 -3.29
N ILE A 17 -5.46 -4.47 -2.02
CA ILE A 17 -4.44 -4.82 -1.01
C ILE A 17 -4.18 -6.33 -0.99
N SER A 18 -5.20 -7.15 -1.24
CA SER A 18 -5.13 -8.61 -1.32
C SER A 18 -4.27 -9.17 -2.47
N ARG A 19 -3.97 -8.37 -3.50
CA ARG A 19 -3.15 -8.75 -4.65
C ARG A 19 -1.77 -8.06 -4.66
N GLN A 20 -1.45 -7.25 -3.65
CA GLN A 20 -0.15 -6.59 -3.55
C GLN A 20 0.88 -7.53 -2.90
N VAL A 21 1.94 -7.86 -3.64
CA VAL A 21 3.07 -8.65 -3.13
C VAL A 21 4.17 -7.70 -2.66
N TRP A 22 4.74 -7.98 -1.48
CA TRP A 22 5.74 -7.13 -0.83
C TRP A 22 7.02 -7.91 -0.58
N VAL A 23 8.15 -7.31 -0.89
CA VAL A 23 9.49 -7.87 -0.68
C VAL A 23 10.35 -6.88 0.10
N ARG A 24 11.23 -7.42 0.94
CA ARG A 24 12.23 -6.67 1.72
C ARG A 24 13.40 -7.61 1.95
N ASP A 25 14.62 -7.14 1.67
CA ASP A 25 15.82 -7.95 1.86
C ASP A 25 15.95 -8.45 3.31
N GLY A 26 16.22 -9.74 3.46
CA GLY A 26 16.36 -10.40 4.76
C GLY A 26 15.06 -10.61 5.55
N ALA A 27 13.90 -10.23 4.99
CA ALA A 27 12.61 -10.43 5.66
C ALA A 27 12.00 -11.81 5.33
N ASN A 28 11.31 -12.40 6.30
CA ASN A 28 10.61 -13.67 6.11
C ASN A 28 9.08 -13.48 6.00
N ASN A 29 8.37 -14.58 5.74
CA ASN A 29 6.91 -14.58 5.63
C ASN A 29 6.17 -14.16 6.92
N ALA A 30 6.79 -14.26 8.09
CA ALA A 30 6.19 -13.78 9.33
C ALA A 30 6.29 -12.24 9.44
N ASP A 31 7.41 -11.67 8.98
CA ASP A 31 7.62 -10.22 9.00
C ASP A 31 6.65 -9.51 8.05
N VAL A 32 6.48 -10.02 6.83
CA VAL A 32 5.50 -9.45 5.88
C VAL A 32 4.09 -9.53 6.43
N LYS A 33 3.70 -10.64 7.07
CA LYS A 33 2.37 -10.81 7.66
C LYS A 33 2.14 -9.85 8.83
N ARG A 34 3.14 -9.66 9.70
CA ARG A 34 3.07 -8.75 10.83
C ARG A 34 2.91 -7.30 10.36
N ASP A 35 3.79 -6.85 9.46
CA ASP A 35 3.77 -5.48 8.96
C ASP A 35 2.51 -5.19 8.13
N THR A 36 2.06 -6.16 7.31
CA THR A 36 0.78 -6.08 6.59
C THR A 36 -0.40 -5.91 7.54
N TYR A 37 -0.45 -6.66 8.64
CA TYR A 37 -1.52 -6.55 9.62
C TYR A 37 -1.52 -5.19 10.33
N GLU A 38 -0.36 -4.73 10.81
CA GLU A 38 -0.23 -3.44 11.48
C GLU A 38 -0.58 -2.29 10.53
N CYS A 39 -0.05 -2.28 9.31
CA CYS A 39 -0.34 -1.25 8.32
C CYS A 39 -1.82 -1.25 7.89
N ARG A 40 -2.46 -2.42 7.78
CA ARG A 40 -3.91 -2.49 7.53
C ARG A 40 -4.70 -1.93 8.71
N ARG A 41 -4.34 -2.28 9.96
CA ARG A 41 -5.01 -1.78 11.16
C ARG A 41 -4.91 -0.26 11.27
N GLU A 42 -3.73 0.30 11.01
CA GLU A 42 -3.50 1.75 11.00
C GLU A 42 -4.30 2.45 9.88
N ALA A 43 -4.26 1.91 8.66
CA ALA A 43 -5.01 2.45 7.53
C ALA A 43 -6.53 2.45 7.81
N THR A 44 -7.06 1.38 8.40
CA THR A 44 -8.46 1.31 8.84
C THR A 44 -8.76 2.31 9.96
N PHE A 45 -7.89 2.45 10.97
CA PHE A 45 -8.12 3.37 12.08
C PHE A 45 -8.05 4.85 11.66
N VAL A 46 -7.12 5.20 10.77
CA VAL A 46 -7.02 6.55 10.19
C VAL A 46 -8.22 6.81 9.27
N ASN A 47 -8.64 5.82 8.49
CA ASN A 47 -9.86 5.93 7.70
C ASN A 47 -11.08 6.19 8.62
N TRP A 48 -11.25 5.40 9.68
CA TRP A 48 -12.30 5.62 10.69
C TRP A 48 -12.25 7.01 11.34
N ARG A 49 -11.06 7.53 11.67
CA ARG A 49 -10.93 8.90 12.19
C ARG A 49 -11.32 9.95 11.15
N ARG A 50 -11.04 9.73 9.86
CA ARG A 50 -11.51 10.60 8.76
C ARG A 50 -13.02 10.45 8.49
N MET A 51 -13.59 9.27 8.74
CA MET A 51 -15.00 8.97 8.51
C MET A 51 -15.98 9.62 9.47
N ASN A 52 -15.50 10.30 10.53
CA ASN A 52 -16.37 11.01 11.47
C ASN A 52 -17.20 12.13 10.80
N TRP A 53 -17.04 12.39 9.50
CA TRP A 53 -17.80 13.41 8.76
C TRP A 53 -18.55 12.91 7.51
N ARG A 54 -18.25 11.72 6.96
CA ARG A 54 -18.90 11.31 5.70
C ARG A 54 -18.81 9.81 5.46
N TRP A 55 -19.97 9.20 5.28
CA TRP A 55 -20.21 7.85 4.81
C TRP A 55 -19.34 7.52 3.59
N SER A 56 -18.19 6.85 3.77
CA SER A 56 -17.37 6.38 2.65
C SER A 56 -16.54 5.17 3.07
N ASP A 57 -17.01 3.98 2.68
CA ASP A 57 -16.40 2.64 2.69
C ASP A 57 -15.41 2.25 3.80
N PRO A 58 -15.73 1.23 4.64
CA PRO A 58 -14.88 0.75 5.74
C PRO A 58 -13.57 0.07 5.30
N ASP A 59 -13.29 0.04 4.00
CA ASP A 59 -12.07 -0.55 3.48
C ASP A 59 -10.84 0.24 3.91
N ALA A 60 -9.76 -0.49 4.22
CA ALA A 60 -8.48 0.13 4.50
C ALA A 60 -8.05 0.97 3.30
N ASP A 61 -7.76 2.25 3.52
CA ASP A 61 -7.28 3.13 2.46
C ASP A 61 -6.00 2.52 1.86
N SER A 62 -6.12 2.04 0.62
CA SER A 62 -5.05 1.33 -0.08
C SER A 62 -3.80 2.19 -0.27
N ASN A 63 -3.92 3.52 -0.25
CA ASN A 63 -2.79 4.44 -0.27
C ASN A 63 -2.11 4.53 1.09
N LEU A 64 -2.88 4.62 2.18
CA LEU A 64 -2.30 4.62 3.53
C LEU A 64 -1.59 3.31 3.84
N TYR A 65 -2.20 2.19 3.43
CA TYR A 65 -1.58 0.88 3.53
C TYR A 65 -0.25 0.81 2.76
N ARG A 66 -0.24 1.27 1.50
CA ARG A 66 0.99 1.35 0.68
C ARG A 66 2.07 2.15 1.41
N LEU A 67 1.76 3.39 1.79
CA LEU A 67 2.72 4.30 2.40
C LEU A 67 3.31 3.73 3.69
N CYS A 68 2.50 3.02 4.49
CA CYS A 68 2.98 2.35 5.69
C CYS A 68 3.95 1.21 5.37
N MET A 69 3.65 0.39 4.37
CA MET A 69 4.55 -0.70 3.94
C MET A 69 5.89 -0.13 3.41
N GLU A 70 5.83 0.90 2.57
CA GLU A 70 7.02 1.58 2.04
C GLU A 70 7.86 2.23 3.16
N ALA A 71 7.24 2.87 4.14
CA ALA A 71 7.92 3.45 5.30
C ALA A 71 8.61 2.39 6.18
N ARG A 72 8.09 1.15 6.18
CA ARG A 72 8.69 -0.02 6.85
C ARG A 72 9.75 -0.73 6.00
N GLY A 73 10.14 -0.12 4.88
CA GLY A 73 11.19 -0.62 3.99
C GLY A 73 10.75 -1.74 3.06
N TRP A 74 9.43 -1.95 2.87
CA TRP A 74 8.93 -2.90 1.90
C TRP A 74 8.81 -2.27 0.52
N THR A 75 9.22 -3.00 -0.50
CA THR A 75 9.03 -2.64 -1.90
C THR A 75 7.99 -3.56 -2.53
N ARG A 76 7.21 -3.05 -3.48
CA ARG A 76 6.28 -3.89 -4.25
C ARG A 76 7.06 -4.81 -5.16
N ALA A 77 6.75 -6.11 -5.09
CA ALA A 77 7.08 -7.02 -6.17
C ALA A 77 5.97 -6.87 -7.21
N GLU A 78 6.20 -5.99 -8.18
CA GLU A 78 5.34 -5.82 -9.35
C GLU A 78 5.47 -7.02 -10.31
#